data_AF-A0A0A6ZMY6-F1
#
_entry.id   AF-A0A0A6ZMY6-F1
#
_cell.length_a   1.000
_cell.length_b   1.000
_cell.length_c   1.000
_cell.angle_alpha   90.00
_cell.angle_beta   90.00
_cell.angle_gamma   90.00
#
_symmetry.space_group_name_H-M   'P 1'
#
loop_
_entity.id
_entity.type
_entity.pdbx_description
1 polymer ?
#
loop_
_entity_poly.entity_id
_entity_poly.type
_entity_poly.pdbx_seq_one_letter_code
_entity_poly.pdbx_strand_id
1 'polypeptide(L)'
;MVGYWTDKYPMPWSLPIGMCFTLSGLVLLALAGSFGAVLLAAALVGTGSSVFHPESSRVARMASGGRHGLAQSIFQVGGNFGSSLGPLLAAVIIAPYGKGNVAWFVLAALLAIVVLAQIGRWYSAQHRMNKGKPKATIINPLPRNKVVLAVSILLILIFSKYFYMASISSYYTFYLMQKFGLSIQNAQLHLFAFLFAVAAGTVIGGPVGDKIGRKYVIWGSILGVAPFTLILPYASLA
;
A
#
# COMPACT_ATOMS: atom_id res chain seq x y z
N MET A 1 5.27 9.07 13.24
CA MET A 1 5.36 10.49 13.66
C MET A 1 4.35 11.37 12.93
N VAL A 2 4.24 11.30 11.59
CA VAL A 2 3.26 12.09 10.82
C VAL A 2 1.81 11.88 11.29
N GLY A 3 1.39 10.64 11.55
CA GLY A 3 0.04 10.34 12.07
C GLY A 3 -0.29 11.03 13.41
N TYR A 4 0.64 11.00 14.37
CA TYR A 4 0.46 11.68 15.67
C TYR A 4 0.34 13.20 15.50
N TRP A 5 1.17 13.79 14.64
CA TRP A 5 1.16 15.23 14.42
C TRP A 5 -0.10 15.69 13.70
N THR A 6 -0.51 14.97 12.67
CA THR A 6 -1.72 15.26 11.90
C THR A 6 -2.99 14.99 12.70
N ASP A 7 -2.99 14.04 13.64
CA ASP A 7 -4.11 13.78 14.56
C ASP A 7 -4.37 14.98 15.48
N LYS A 8 -3.30 15.72 15.83
CA LYS A 8 -3.35 16.93 16.64
C LYS A 8 -3.60 18.20 15.81
N TYR A 9 -3.03 18.24 14.60
CA TYR A 9 -3.11 19.37 13.68
C TYR A 9 -3.66 18.92 12.32
N PRO A 10 -4.96 19.12 12.06
CA PRO A 10 -5.58 18.79 10.78
C PRO A 10 -4.92 19.57 9.65
N MET A 11 -4.29 18.86 8.70
CA MET A 11 -3.57 19.45 7.57
C MET A 11 -4.19 19.00 6.25
N PRO A 12 -5.28 19.63 5.77
CA PRO A 12 -5.99 19.16 4.58
C PRO A 12 -5.17 19.13 3.29
N TRP A 13 -4.10 19.92 3.24
CA TRP A 13 -3.18 20.02 2.11
C TRP A 13 -1.98 19.05 2.20
N SER A 14 -1.88 18.26 3.28
CA SER A 14 -0.81 17.27 3.45
C SER A 14 -0.79 16.23 2.32
N LEU A 15 -1.96 15.80 1.84
CA LEU A 15 -2.11 14.83 0.76
C LEU A 15 -1.48 15.29 -0.57
N PRO A 16 -1.88 16.43 -1.17
CA PRO A 16 -1.25 16.89 -2.41
C PRO A 16 0.23 17.25 -2.20
N ILE A 17 0.62 17.81 -1.04
CA ILE A 17 2.03 18.10 -0.74
C ILE A 17 2.85 16.81 -0.72
N GLY A 18 2.38 15.76 -0.03
CA GLY A 18 3.03 14.45 -0.01
C GLY A 18 3.17 13.87 -1.41
N MET A 19 2.15 14.03 -2.26
CA MET A 19 2.21 13.59 -3.65
C MET A 19 3.21 14.39 -4.48
N CYS A 20 3.42 15.69 -4.21
CA CYS A 20 4.50 16.47 -4.82
C CYS A 20 5.89 15.91 -4.45
N PHE A 21 6.11 15.48 -3.21
CA PHE A 21 7.37 14.79 -2.83
C PHE A 21 7.56 13.49 -3.61
N THR A 22 6.50 12.69 -3.77
CA THR A 22 6.54 11.48 -4.60
C THR A 22 6.85 11.80 -6.06
N LEU A 23 6.20 12.82 -6.63
CA LEU A 23 6.47 13.26 -8.00
C LEU A 23 7.93 13.71 -8.17
N SER A 24 8.45 14.55 -7.28
CA SER A 24 9.85 15.00 -7.32
C SER A 24 10.81 13.81 -7.22
N GLY A 25 10.51 12.83 -6.38
CA GLY A 25 11.27 11.59 -6.29
C GLY A 25 11.25 10.78 -7.59
N LEU A 26 10.09 10.64 -8.25
CA LEU A 26 9.97 9.96 -9.54
C LEU A 26 10.75 10.66 -10.67
N VAL A 27 10.66 11.99 -10.74
CA VAL A 27 11.42 12.79 -11.72
C VAL A 27 12.92 12.66 -11.47
N LEU A 28 13.35 12.76 -10.21
CA LEU A 28 14.76 12.59 -9.86
C LEU A 28 15.25 11.16 -10.19
N LEU A 29 14.43 10.13 -9.94
CA LEU A 29 14.75 8.75 -10.28
C LEU A 29 14.92 8.55 -11.79
N ALA A 30 14.07 9.17 -12.61
CA ALA A 30 14.17 9.10 -14.07
C ALA A 30 15.47 9.73 -14.61
N LEU A 31 15.96 10.77 -13.93
CA LEU A 31 17.18 11.50 -14.28
C LEU A 31 18.43 11.03 -13.53
N ALA A 32 18.31 10.01 -12.67
CA ALA A 32 19.37 9.62 -11.75
C ALA A 32 20.56 9.00 -12.52
N GLY A 33 21.69 9.70 -12.52
CA GLY A 33 22.96 9.22 -13.08
C GLY A 33 23.91 8.59 -12.04
N SER A 34 23.57 8.63 -10.76
CA SER A 34 24.41 8.13 -9.67
C SER A 34 23.60 7.42 -8.59
N PHE A 35 24.25 6.53 -7.83
CA PHE A 35 23.61 5.83 -6.72
C PHE A 35 23.08 6.79 -5.64
N GLY A 36 23.82 7.86 -5.34
CA GLY A 36 23.36 8.88 -4.39
C GLY A 36 22.07 9.58 -4.82
N ALA A 37 21.91 9.86 -6.13
CA ALA A 37 20.67 10.42 -6.67
C ALA A 37 19.49 9.44 -6.55
N VAL A 38 19.73 8.13 -6.72
CA VAL A 38 18.72 7.09 -6.51
C VAL A 38 18.28 7.04 -5.03
N LEU A 39 19.22 7.13 -4.08
CA LEU A 39 18.90 7.17 -2.65
C LEU A 39 18.06 8.39 -2.27
N LEU A 40 18.43 9.57 -2.79
CA LEU A 40 17.66 10.80 -2.57
C LEU A 40 16.26 10.69 -3.18
N ALA A 41 16.14 10.16 -4.40
CA ALA A 41 14.85 9.91 -5.03
C ALA A 41 13.98 8.97 -4.20
N ALA A 42 14.54 7.87 -3.71
CA ALA A 42 13.86 6.93 -2.82
C ALA A 42 13.42 7.59 -1.51
N ALA A 43 14.25 8.45 -0.93
CA ALA A 43 13.91 9.22 0.28
C ALA A 43 12.74 10.19 0.06
N LEU A 44 12.70 10.86 -1.09
CA LEU A 44 11.59 11.75 -1.47
C LEU A 44 10.28 10.96 -1.65
N VAL A 45 10.33 9.84 -2.38
CA VAL A 45 9.16 8.94 -2.55
C VAL A 45 8.68 8.42 -1.20
N GLY A 46 9.60 7.98 -0.33
CA GLY A 46 9.30 7.50 1.02
C GLY A 46 8.66 8.57 1.90
N THR A 47 9.13 9.82 1.80
CA THR A 47 8.55 10.95 2.52
C THR A 47 7.11 11.19 2.08
N GLY A 48 6.86 11.25 0.77
CA GLY A 48 5.50 11.38 0.22
C GLY A 48 4.56 10.26 0.68
N SER A 49 5.02 9.01 0.62
CA SER A 49 4.27 7.84 1.08
C SER A 49 3.93 7.91 2.59
N SER A 50 4.87 8.37 3.42
CA SER A 50 4.67 8.49 4.87
C SER A 50 3.59 9.50 5.27
N VAL A 51 3.35 10.50 4.42
CA VAL A 51 2.27 11.48 4.59
C VAL A 51 0.96 10.95 4.00
N PHE A 52 1.03 10.34 2.82
CA PHE A 52 -0.14 9.89 2.08
C PHE A 52 -0.95 8.84 2.85
N HIS A 53 -0.35 7.72 3.27
CA HIS A 53 -1.10 6.58 3.80
C HIS A 53 -1.89 6.87 5.09
N PRO A 54 -1.33 7.53 6.12
CA PRO A 54 -2.09 7.86 7.32
C PRO A 54 -3.24 8.83 7.04
N GLU A 55 -2.98 9.87 6.25
CA GLU A 55 -3.96 10.93 5.98
C GLU A 55 -5.08 10.46 5.05
N SER A 56 -4.75 9.71 3.99
CA SER A 56 -5.74 9.21 3.04
C SER A 56 -6.69 8.21 3.69
N SER A 57 -6.19 7.36 4.59
CA SER A 57 -7.01 6.44 5.39
C SER A 57 -7.95 7.19 6.33
N ARG A 58 -7.49 8.30 6.95
CA ARG A 58 -8.34 9.17 7.76
C ARG A 58 -9.43 9.84 6.93
N VAL A 59 -9.08 10.38 5.76
CA VAL A 59 -10.03 11.03 4.85
C VAL A 59 -11.07 10.03 4.35
N ALA A 60 -10.67 8.81 3.98
CA ALA A 60 -11.59 7.74 3.60
C ALA A 60 -12.55 7.38 4.75
N ARG A 61 -12.05 7.30 5.99
CA ARG A 61 -12.87 7.08 7.18
C ARG A 61 -13.87 8.22 7.42
N MET A 62 -13.46 9.47 7.19
CA MET A 62 -14.32 10.64 7.32
C MET A 62 -15.46 10.65 6.29
N ALA A 63 -15.14 10.28 5.05
CA ALA A 63 -16.11 10.17 3.96
C ALA A 63 -17.07 8.97 4.11
N SER A 64 -16.83 8.05 5.06
CA SER A 64 -17.54 6.77 5.11
C SER A 64 -18.98 6.84 5.63
N GLY A 65 -19.44 7.98 6.17
CA GLY A 65 -20.79 8.11 6.73
C GLY A 65 -21.14 7.07 7.80
N GLY A 66 -20.17 6.65 8.63
CA GLY A 66 -20.34 5.60 9.64
C GLY A 66 -20.02 4.17 9.16
N ARG A 67 -19.95 3.91 7.85
CA ARG A 67 -19.56 2.59 7.30
C ARG A 67 -18.03 2.44 7.18
N HIS A 68 -17.33 2.58 8.31
CA HIS A 68 -15.85 2.61 8.34
C HIS A 68 -15.18 1.37 7.74
N GLY A 69 -15.77 0.18 7.97
CA GLY A 69 -15.26 -1.08 7.42
C GLY A 69 -15.26 -1.07 5.88
N LEU A 70 -16.38 -0.67 5.27
CA LEU A 70 -16.52 -0.59 3.82
C LEU A 70 -15.54 0.43 3.21
N ALA A 71 -15.42 1.62 3.81
CA ALA A 71 -14.49 2.63 3.32
C ALA A 71 -13.02 2.16 3.39
N GLN A 72 -12.64 1.46 4.46
CA GLN A 72 -11.32 0.87 4.57
C GLN A 72 -11.10 -0.26 3.55
N SER A 73 -12.11 -1.09 3.30
CA SER A 73 -12.04 -2.13 2.26
C SER A 73 -11.84 -1.51 0.88
N ILE A 74 -12.65 -0.52 0.49
CA ILE A 74 -12.53 0.16 -0.82
C ILE A 74 -11.16 0.83 -0.96
N PHE A 75 -10.70 1.53 0.09
CA PHE A 75 -9.38 2.16 0.10
C PHE A 75 -8.26 1.13 -0.07
N GLN A 76 -8.34 -0.02 0.60
CA GLN A 76 -7.38 -1.12 0.44
C GLN A 76 -7.46 -1.79 -0.92
N VAL A 77 -8.64 -1.94 -1.53
CA VAL A 77 -8.78 -2.48 -2.89
C VAL A 77 -8.02 -1.57 -3.86
N GLY A 78 -8.25 -0.27 -3.81
CA GLY A 78 -7.54 0.70 -4.66
C GLY A 78 -6.02 0.67 -4.43
N GLY A 79 -5.58 0.61 -3.17
CA GLY A 79 -4.16 0.51 -2.83
C GLY A 79 -3.50 -0.76 -3.38
N ASN A 80 -4.08 -1.93 -3.13
CA ASN A 80 -3.52 -3.19 -3.62
C ASN A 80 -3.58 -3.29 -5.16
N PHE A 81 -4.63 -2.76 -5.78
CA PHE A 81 -4.74 -2.69 -7.23
C PHE A 81 -3.66 -1.79 -7.84
N GLY A 82 -3.41 -0.62 -7.25
CA GLY A 82 -2.30 0.25 -7.66
C GLY A 82 -0.94 -0.44 -7.51
N SER A 83 -0.71 -1.14 -6.39
CA SER A 83 0.53 -1.89 -6.16
C SER A 83 0.74 -3.01 -7.16
N SER A 84 -0.32 -3.75 -7.55
CA SER A 84 -0.19 -4.79 -8.57
C SER A 84 0.03 -4.20 -9.96
N LEU A 85 -0.63 -3.09 -10.31
CA LEU A 85 -0.39 -2.41 -11.58
C LEU A 85 1.05 -1.92 -11.76
N GLY A 86 1.79 -1.64 -10.68
CA GLY A 86 3.19 -1.19 -10.75
C GLY A 86 4.09 -2.09 -11.61
N PRO A 87 4.27 -3.37 -11.24
CA PRO A 87 5.00 -4.35 -12.06
C PRO A 87 4.45 -4.50 -13.48
N LEU A 88 3.14 -4.48 -13.69
CA LEU A 88 2.56 -4.58 -15.02
C LEU A 88 2.96 -3.39 -15.91
N LEU A 89 2.84 -2.17 -15.38
CA LEU A 89 3.27 -0.96 -16.08
C LEU A 89 4.78 -0.94 -16.28
N ALA A 90 5.57 -1.44 -15.33
CA ALA A 90 7.00 -1.61 -15.52
C ALA A 90 7.32 -2.60 -16.66
N ALA A 91 6.59 -3.71 -16.75
CA ALA A 91 6.74 -4.71 -17.81
C ALA A 91 6.38 -4.16 -19.20
N VAL A 92 5.32 -3.35 -19.29
CA VAL A 92 4.76 -2.89 -20.58
C VAL A 92 5.39 -1.57 -21.05
N ILE A 93 5.80 -0.70 -20.12
CA ILE A 93 6.24 0.66 -20.45
C ILE A 93 7.75 0.83 -20.25
N ILE A 94 8.31 0.32 -19.15
CA ILE A 94 9.73 0.57 -18.80
C ILE A 94 10.64 -0.47 -19.44
N ALA A 95 10.30 -1.77 -19.36
CA ALA A 95 11.14 -2.84 -19.88
C ALA A 95 11.39 -2.76 -21.40
N PRO A 96 10.38 -2.50 -22.27
CA PRO A 96 10.61 -2.44 -23.72
C PRO A 96 11.17 -1.10 -24.23
N TYR A 97 10.86 0.02 -23.56
CA TYR A 97 11.18 1.36 -24.07
C TYR A 97 12.20 2.15 -23.23
N GLY A 98 12.67 1.56 -22.13
CA GLY A 98 13.72 2.13 -21.28
C GLY A 98 13.25 3.23 -20.32
N LYS A 99 14.22 3.82 -19.61
CA LYS A 99 13.99 4.78 -18.51
C LYS A 99 13.32 6.08 -18.94
N GLY A 100 13.43 6.48 -20.22
CA GLY A 100 12.79 7.69 -20.76
C GLY A 100 11.27 7.69 -20.64
N ASN A 101 10.64 6.51 -20.67
CA ASN A 101 9.19 6.37 -20.57
C ASN A 101 8.65 6.50 -19.13
N VAL A 102 9.53 6.69 -18.14
CA VAL A 102 9.12 7.02 -16.77
C VAL A 102 8.30 8.33 -16.73
N ALA A 103 8.44 9.20 -17.74
CA ALA A 103 7.62 10.41 -17.91
C ALA A 103 6.10 10.13 -17.94
N TRP A 104 5.65 8.95 -18.36
CA TRP A 104 4.23 8.59 -18.28
C TRP A 104 3.72 8.51 -16.84
N PHE A 105 4.57 8.09 -15.89
CA PHE A 105 4.22 8.07 -14.47
C PHE A 105 4.16 9.47 -13.86
N VAL A 106 4.89 10.44 -14.44
CA VAL A 106 4.79 11.85 -14.05
C VAL A 106 3.39 12.39 -14.33
N LEU A 107 2.81 12.07 -15.49
CA LEU A 107 1.43 12.47 -15.84
C LEU A 107 0.40 11.89 -14.86
N ALA A 108 0.54 10.60 -14.51
CA ALA A 108 -0.32 9.97 -13.52
C ALA A 108 -0.17 10.63 -12.13
N ALA A 109 1.05 10.98 -11.73
CA ALA A 109 1.31 11.67 -10.48
C ALA A 109 0.74 13.10 -10.46
N LEU A 110 0.82 13.84 -11.56
CA LEU A 110 0.19 15.15 -11.70
C LEU A 110 -1.33 15.07 -11.58
N LEU A 111 -1.96 14.09 -12.25
CA LEU A 111 -3.39 13.84 -12.13
C LEU A 111 -3.76 13.53 -10.67
N ALA A 112 -2.98 12.68 -9.99
CA ALA A 112 -3.18 12.38 -8.58
C ALA A 112 -3.06 13.64 -7.70
N ILE A 113 -2.11 14.54 -7.95
CA ILE A 113 -2.01 15.83 -7.24
C ILE A 113 -3.29 16.65 -7.41
N VAL A 114 -3.83 16.75 -8.63
CA VAL A 114 -5.07 17.50 -8.89
C VAL A 114 -6.26 16.90 -8.13
N VAL A 115 -6.42 15.57 -8.17
CA VAL A 115 -7.47 14.86 -7.44
C VAL A 115 -7.30 15.04 -5.93
N LEU A 116 -6.08 14.90 -5.40
CA LEU A 116 -5.80 15.06 -3.98
C LEU A 116 -5.95 16.50 -3.51
N ALA A 117 -5.72 17.49 -4.38
CA ALA A 117 -6.00 18.90 -4.10
C ALA A 117 -7.52 19.15 -4.01
N GLN A 118 -8.33 18.52 -4.87
CA GLN A 118 -9.79 18.56 -4.76
C GLN A 118 -10.27 17.93 -3.44
N ILE A 119 -9.74 16.77 -3.09
CA ILE A 119 -10.01 16.10 -1.80
C ILE A 119 -9.57 16.97 -0.63
N GLY A 120 -8.41 17.62 -0.71
CA GLY A 120 -7.89 18.53 0.31
C GLY A 120 -8.79 19.75 0.52
N ARG A 121 -9.34 20.33 -0.56
CA ARG A 121 -10.35 21.39 -0.48
C ARG A 121 -11.62 20.91 0.22
N TRP A 122 -12.14 19.75 -0.17
CA TRP A 122 -13.31 19.15 0.48
C TRP A 122 -13.05 18.87 1.97
N TYR A 123 -11.90 18.29 2.31
CA TYR A 123 -11.51 17.99 3.68
C TYR A 123 -11.38 19.27 4.53
N SER A 124 -10.83 20.34 3.97
CA SER A 124 -10.77 21.65 4.65
C SER A 124 -12.17 22.18 4.98
N ALA A 125 -13.13 22.06 4.04
CA ALA A 125 -14.52 22.45 4.26
C ALA A 125 -15.18 21.60 5.37
N GLN A 126 -15.03 20.27 5.31
CA GLN A 126 -15.58 19.35 6.32
C GLN A 126 -15.00 19.60 7.71
N HIS A 127 -13.71 19.91 7.80
CA HIS A 127 -13.07 20.20 9.07
C HIS A 127 -13.59 21.49 9.71
N ARG A 128 -13.87 22.52 8.91
CA ARG A 128 -14.53 23.75 9.39
C ARG A 128 -15.93 23.47 9.94
N MET A 129 -16.69 22.59 9.30
CA MET A 129 -18.06 22.22 9.70
C MET A 129 -18.12 21.34 10.97
N ASN A 130 -17.06 20.60 11.29
CA ASN A 130 -17.01 19.68 12.43
C ASN A 130 -16.25 20.22 13.65
N LYS A 131 -15.80 21.48 13.64
CA LYS A 131 -15.23 22.12 14.85
C LYS A 131 -16.26 22.11 15.98
N GLY A 132 -15.88 21.57 17.15
CA GLY A 132 -16.69 21.62 18.38
C GLY A 132 -17.54 20.38 18.69
N LYS A 133 -17.52 19.32 17.87
CA LYS A 133 -18.21 18.06 18.21
C LYS A 133 -17.42 17.27 19.27
N PRO A 134 -18.06 16.78 20.34
CA PRO A 134 -17.38 16.02 21.38
C PRO A 134 -16.79 14.73 20.81
N LYS A 135 -15.53 14.44 21.14
CA LYS A 135 -14.92 13.13 20.85
C LYS A 135 -15.60 12.11 21.74
N ALA A 136 -16.18 11.07 21.14
CA ALA A 136 -16.73 9.96 21.88
C ALA A 136 -15.62 9.28 22.71
N THR A 137 -15.86 9.15 24.01
CA THR A 137 -14.97 8.44 24.92
C THR A 137 -15.07 6.96 24.62
N ILE A 138 -13.99 6.36 24.10
CA ILE A 138 -13.92 4.92 23.85
C ILE A 138 -13.59 4.24 25.18
N ILE A 139 -14.60 3.64 25.81
CA ILE A 139 -14.40 2.74 26.95
C ILE A 139 -14.06 1.37 26.39
N ASN A 140 -12.86 0.86 26.67
CA ASN A 140 -12.46 -0.48 26.24
C ASN A 140 -12.86 -1.48 27.34
N PRO A 141 -13.83 -2.37 27.09
CA PRO A 141 -14.36 -3.27 28.12
C PRO A 141 -13.42 -4.45 28.44
N LEU A 142 -12.30 -4.60 27.72
CA LEU A 142 -11.42 -5.76 27.84
C LEU A 142 -10.27 -5.53 28.85
N PRO A 143 -9.92 -6.54 29.66
CA PRO A 143 -8.78 -6.46 30.56
C PRO A 143 -7.47 -6.33 29.77
N ARG A 144 -6.56 -5.49 30.27
CA ARG A 144 -5.30 -5.12 29.61
C ARG A 144 -4.50 -6.32 29.10
N ASN A 145 -4.43 -7.41 29.87
CA ASN A 145 -3.66 -8.60 29.51
C ASN A 145 -4.21 -9.30 28.25
N LYS A 146 -5.54 -9.36 28.09
CA LYS A 146 -6.16 -9.93 26.88
C LYS A 146 -5.89 -9.05 25.67
N VAL A 147 -5.93 -7.72 25.84
CA VAL A 147 -5.62 -6.76 24.78
C VAL A 147 -4.16 -6.91 24.36
N VAL A 148 -3.22 -6.95 25.31
CA VAL A 148 -1.79 -7.12 25.04
C VAL A 148 -1.55 -8.43 24.30
N LEU A 149 -2.10 -9.55 24.76
CA LEU A 149 -1.94 -10.84 24.08
C LEU A 149 -2.49 -10.81 22.65
N ALA A 150 -3.71 -10.29 22.44
CA ALA A 150 -4.32 -10.22 21.12
C ALA A 150 -3.54 -9.31 20.17
N VAL A 151 -3.09 -8.14 20.65
CA VAL A 151 -2.25 -7.22 19.88
C VAL A 151 -0.90 -7.85 19.55
N SER A 152 -0.25 -8.51 20.49
CA SER A 152 1.03 -9.19 20.24
C SER A 152 0.91 -10.28 19.17
N ILE A 153 -0.12 -11.12 19.23
CA ILE A 153 -0.38 -12.13 18.19
C ILE A 153 -0.62 -11.46 16.84
N LEU A 154 -1.46 -10.42 16.79
CA LEU A 154 -1.72 -9.70 15.54
C LEU A 154 -0.45 -9.04 14.98
N LEU A 155 0.40 -8.47 15.82
CA LEU A 155 1.67 -7.87 15.40
C LEU A 155 2.62 -8.91 14.81
N ILE A 156 2.74 -10.10 15.41
CA ILE A 156 3.56 -11.19 14.88
C ILE A 156 3.03 -11.64 13.51
N LEU A 157 1.71 -11.83 13.38
CA LEU A 157 1.09 -12.23 12.11
C LEU A 157 1.26 -11.17 11.03
N ILE A 158 1.08 -9.90 11.38
CA ILE A 158 1.30 -8.76 10.48
C ILE A 158 2.76 -8.68 10.05
N PHE A 159 3.69 -8.82 10.99
CA PHE A 159 5.12 -8.81 10.70
C PHE A 159 5.49 -9.93 9.74
N SER A 160 5.06 -11.17 10.02
CA SER A 160 5.29 -12.32 9.15
C SER A 160 4.76 -12.07 7.73
N LYS A 161 3.51 -11.60 7.61
CA LYS A 161 2.91 -11.23 6.31
C LYS A 161 3.76 -10.19 5.58
N TYR A 162 4.10 -9.08 6.22
CA TYR A 162 4.82 -8.00 5.55
C TYR A 162 6.27 -8.35 5.25
N PHE A 163 6.92 -9.18 6.07
CA PHE A 163 8.25 -9.71 5.78
C PHE A 163 8.22 -10.57 4.52
N TYR A 164 7.25 -11.49 4.41
CA TYR A 164 7.04 -12.30 3.20
C TYR A 164 6.76 -11.42 1.97
N MET A 165 5.83 -10.49 2.08
CA MET A 165 5.47 -9.58 0.98
C MET A 165 6.65 -8.72 0.52
N ALA A 166 7.44 -8.17 1.46
CA ALA A 166 8.63 -7.39 1.14
C ALA A 166 9.71 -8.25 0.45
N SER A 167 9.89 -9.48 0.91
CA SER A 167 10.84 -10.43 0.32
C SER A 167 10.47 -10.78 -1.11
N ILE A 168 9.22 -11.18 -1.36
CA ILE A 168 8.74 -11.50 -2.71
C ILE A 168 8.79 -10.26 -3.60
N SER A 169 8.30 -9.11 -3.14
CA SER A 169 8.27 -7.88 -3.95
C SER A 169 9.66 -7.38 -4.34
N SER A 170 10.69 -7.66 -3.53
CA SER A 170 12.06 -7.20 -3.78
C SER A 170 12.90 -8.19 -4.59
N TYR A 171 12.71 -9.50 -4.37
CA TYR A 171 13.63 -10.52 -4.87
C TYR A 171 13.02 -11.46 -5.92
N TYR A 172 11.69 -11.53 -6.05
CA TYR A 172 11.05 -12.51 -6.93
C TYR A 172 11.42 -12.31 -8.40
N THR A 173 11.48 -11.06 -8.88
CA THR A 173 11.91 -10.75 -10.24
C THR A 173 13.34 -11.25 -10.50
N PHE A 174 14.28 -10.96 -9.58
CA PHE A 174 15.66 -11.42 -9.71
C PHE A 174 15.78 -12.95 -9.66
N TYR A 175 15.03 -13.60 -8.77
CA TYR A 175 14.97 -15.05 -8.67
C TYR A 175 14.53 -15.69 -9.99
N LEU A 176 13.44 -15.18 -10.59
CA LEU A 176 12.93 -15.68 -11.86
C LEU A 176 13.91 -15.50 -13.02
N MET A 177 14.61 -14.37 -13.05
CA MET A 177 15.64 -14.11 -14.05
C MET A 177 16.85 -15.03 -13.89
N GLN A 178 17.38 -15.16 -12.66
CA GLN A 178 18.61 -15.93 -12.41
C GLN A 178 18.40 -17.43 -12.49
N LYS A 179 17.29 -17.95 -11.93
CA LYS A 179 17.05 -19.40 -11.87
C LYS A 179 16.45 -19.94 -13.16
N PHE A 180 15.56 -19.18 -13.81
CA PHE A 180 14.80 -19.66 -14.98
C PHE A 180 15.15 -18.93 -16.28
N GLY A 181 16.08 -17.99 -16.27
CA GLY A 181 16.49 -17.25 -17.47
C GLY A 181 15.39 -16.36 -18.04
N LEU A 182 14.36 -16.03 -17.26
CA LEU A 182 13.24 -15.22 -17.73
C LEU A 182 13.69 -13.79 -18.06
N SER A 183 13.08 -13.21 -19.10
CA SER A 183 13.22 -11.78 -19.39
C SER A 183 12.66 -10.93 -18.25
N ILE A 184 13.15 -9.70 -18.13
CA ILE A 184 12.63 -8.72 -17.15
C ILE A 184 11.11 -8.56 -17.31
N GLN A 185 10.63 -8.48 -18.54
CA GLN A 185 9.20 -8.33 -18.84
C GLN A 185 8.39 -9.52 -18.29
N ASN A 186 8.81 -10.75 -18.57
CA ASN A 186 8.11 -11.94 -18.07
C ASN A 186 8.17 -12.03 -16.55
N ALA A 187 9.32 -11.73 -15.93
CA ALA A 187 9.47 -11.72 -14.48
C ALA A 187 8.57 -10.67 -13.79
N GLN A 188 8.36 -9.50 -14.41
CA GLN A 188 7.43 -8.48 -13.93
C GLN A 188 5.96 -8.89 -14.08
N LEU A 189 5.59 -9.64 -15.13
CA LEU A 189 4.25 -10.21 -15.28
C LEU A 189 3.92 -11.24 -14.18
N HIS A 190 4.88 -12.07 -13.78
CA HIS A 190 4.71 -13.00 -12.67
C HIS A 190 4.54 -12.25 -11.33
N LEU A 191 5.32 -11.19 -11.11
CA LEU A 191 5.15 -10.34 -9.93
C LEU A 191 3.78 -9.63 -9.93
N PHE A 192 3.31 -9.15 -11.09
CA PHE A 192 1.95 -8.63 -11.25
C PHE A 192 0.90 -9.68 -10.85
N ALA A 193 1.00 -10.90 -11.39
CA ALA A 193 0.05 -11.97 -11.09
C ALA A 193 0.01 -12.28 -9.58
N PHE A 194 1.17 -12.33 -8.93
CA PHE A 194 1.28 -12.50 -7.48
C PHE A 194 0.60 -11.35 -6.71
N LEU A 195 0.94 -10.09 -7.00
CA LEU A 195 0.35 -8.93 -6.30
C LEU A 195 -1.15 -8.77 -6.61
N PHE A 196 -1.58 -9.14 -7.81
CA PHE A 196 -2.99 -9.16 -8.20
C PHE A 196 -3.75 -10.23 -7.41
N ALA A 197 -3.18 -11.42 -7.24
CA ALA A 197 -3.77 -12.46 -6.39
C ALA A 197 -3.87 -12.00 -4.92
N VAL A 198 -2.88 -11.26 -4.41
CA VAL A 198 -2.94 -10.64 -3.07
C VAL A 198 -4.05 -9.59 -2.99
N ALA A 199 -4.21 -8.76 -4.02
CA ALA A 199 -5.30 -7.79 -4.11
C ALA A 199 -6.66 -8.49 -4.10
N ALA A 200 -6.87 -9.48 -4.99
CA ALA A 200 -8.08 -10.26 -5.09
C ALA A 200 -8.40 -10.99 -3.77
N GLY A 201 -7.40 -11.62 -3.16
CA GLY A 201 -7.53 -12.27 -1.85
C GLY A 201 -7.95 -11.31 -0.73
N THR A 202 -7.53 -10.05 -0.79
CA THR A 202 -7.97 -9.01 0.16
C THR A 202 -9.45 -8.65 -0.06
N VAL A 203 -9.90 -8.53 -1.31
CA VAL A 203 -11.31 -8.26 -1.63
C VAL A 203 -12.21 -9.43 -1.21
N ILE A 204 -11.80 -10.66 -1.51
CA ILE A 204 -12.54 -11.89 -1.21
C ILE A 204 -12.52 -12.17 0.30
N GLY A 205 -11.38 -11.97 0.96
CA GLY A 205 -11.17 -12.25 2.38
C GLY A 205 -12.08 -11.44 3.30
N GLY A 206 -12.54 -10.27 2.88
CA GLY A 206 -13.51 -9.45 3.62
C GLY A 206 -14.86 -10.17 3.79
N PRO A 207 -15.65 -10.37 2.71
CA PRO A 207 -16.93 -11.08 2.77
C PRO A 207 -16.81 -12.50 3.32
N VAL A 208 -15.73 -13.22 3.01
CA VAL A 208 -15.50 -14.56 3.58
C VAL A 208 -15.28 -14.46 5.09
N GLY A 209 -14.43 -13.53 5.55
CA GLY A 209 -14.18 -13.31 6.97
C GLY A 209 -15.40 -12.87 7.77
N ASP A 210 -16.32 -12.14 7.14
CA ASP A 210 -17.59 -11.76 7.76
C ASP A 210 -18.58 -12.95 7.80
N LYS A 211 -18.52 -13.89 6.85
CA LYS A 211 -19.38 -15.10 6.83
C LYS A 211 -18.90 -16.22 7.75
N ILE A 212 -17.61 -16.58 7.71
CA ILE A 212 -17.07 -17.74 8.43
C ILE A 212 -16.22 -17.36 9.67
N GLY A 213 -16.02 -16.07 9.91
CA GLY A 213 -15.27 -15.53 11.03
C GLY A 213 -13.81 -15.18 10.70
N ARG A 214 -13.43 -13.94 11.05
CA ARG A 214 -12.11 -13.36 10.74
C ARG A 214 -10.93 -14.16 11.28
N LYS A 215 -11.07 -14.76 12.46
CA LYS A 215 -10.02 -15.59 13.08
C LYS A 215 -9.64 -16.77 12.17
N TYR A 216 -10.63 -17.48 11.61
CA TYR A 216 -10.39 -18.64 10.76
C TYR A 216 -9.76 -18.24 9.43
N VAL A 217 -10.21 -17.13 8.84
CA VAL A 217 -9.62 -16.60 7.60
C VAL A 217 -8.17 -16.17 7.81
N ILE A 218 -7.85 -15.51 8.92
CA ILE A 218 -6.46 -15.12 9.24
C ILE A 218 -5.56 -16.37 9.33
N TRP A 219 -5.96 -17.38 10.10
CA TRP A 219 -5.17 -18.60 10.25
C TRP A 219 -5.06 -19.37 8.93
N GLY A 220 -6.17 -19.57 8.22
CA GLY A 220 -6.20 -20.29 6.95
C GLY A 220 -5.37 -19.59 5.86
N SER A 221 -5.41 -18.26 5.78
CA SER A 221 -4.63 -17.51 4.79
C SER A 221 -3.12 -17.54 5.07
N ILE A 222 -2.71 -17.39 6.34
CA ILE A 222 -1.29 -17.35 6.70
C ILE A 222 -0.68 -18.75 6.66
N LEU A 223 -1.31 -19.73 7.31
CA LEU A 223 -0.80 -21.11 7.33
C LEU A 223 -0.97 -21.79 5.97
N GLY A 224 -2.03 -21.47 5.24
CA GLY A 224 -2.29 -22.04 3.92
C GLY A 224 -1.23 -21.67 2.89
N VAL A 225 -0.65 -20.46 2.96
CA VAL A 225 0.41 -20.00 2.04
C VAL A 225 1.78 -20.61 2.37
N ALA A 226 2.01 -21.01 3.63
CA ALA A 226 3.30 -21.54 4.08
C ALA A 226 3.83 -22.74 3.26
N PRO A 227 3.07 -23.83 3.01
CA PRO A 227 3.57 -24.97 2.24
C PRO A 227 3.94 -24.59 0.81
N PHE A 228 3.13 -23.75 0.14
CA PHE A 228 3.42 -23.29 -1.22
C PHE A 228 4.69 -22.44 -1.26
N THR A 229 4.89 -21.60 -0.24
CA THR A 229 6.11 -20.79 -0.10
C THR A 229 7.36 -21.66 0.10
N LEU A 230 7.26 -22.71 0.92
CA LEU A 230 8.38 -23.64 1.16
C LEU A 230 8.72 -24.48 -0.06
N ILE A 231 7.73 -24.79 -0.91
CA ILE A 231 7.92 -25.55 -2.14
C ILE A 231 8.43 -24.68 -3.30
N LEU A 232 8.15 -23.37 -3.29
CA LEU A 232 8.50 -22.44 -4.37
C LEU A 232 9.95 -22.57 -4.86
N PRO A 233 10.99 -22.69 -4.00
CA PRO A 233 12.37 -22.85 -4.45
C PRO A 233 12.64 -24.13 -5.25
N TYR A 234 11.80 -25.14 -5.11
CA TYR A 234 11.91 -26.45 -5.77
C TYR A 234 10.96 -26.60 -6.96
N ALA A 235 9.94 -25.75 -7.06
CA ALA A 235 9.02 -25.74 -8.18
C ALA A 235 9.75 -25.39 -9.50
N SER A 236 9.32 -25.99 -10.60
CA SER A 236 9.74 -25.66 -11.96
C SER A 236 8.80 -24.63 -12.59
N LEU A 237 9.31 -23.91 -13.59
CA LEU A 237 8.50 -23.10 -14.49
C LEU A 237 7.90 -24.07 -15.52
N ALA A 238 6.69 -24.58 -15.27
CA ALA A 238 5.96 -25.41 -16.24
C ALA A 238 5.30 -24.54 -17.30
#